data_AF-A0A5C7UN73-F1
#
_entry.id   AF-A0A5C7UN73-F1
#
_cell.length_a   1.000
_cell.length_b   1.000
_cell.length_c   1.000
_cell.angle_alpha   90.00
_cell.angle_beta   90.00
_cell.angle_gamma   90.00
#
_symmetry.space_group_name_H-M   'P 1'
#
loop_
_entity.id
_entity.type
_entity.pdbx_description
1 polymer ?
#
loop_
_entity_poly.entity_id
_entity_poly.type
_entity_poly.pdbx_seq_one_letter_code
_entity_poly.pdbx_strand_id
1 'polypeptide(L)'
;MGIAYFCIDSNGQFVANSKHFKRNEGHLSIENRSLARKKKESNRWTRQAKKLAGLHYTIANVRKDFLHKESTRIAKQNFIVYMEDLKIKNMSKNAKGTA
;
A
#
# COMPACT_ATOMS: atom_id res chain seq x y z
N MET A 1 -13.95 0.85 -8.47
CA MET A 1 -12.60 0.22 -8.47
C MET A 1 -11.57 1.10 -7.76
N GLY A 2 -10.43 0.58 -7.33
CA GLY A 2 -9.29 1.34 -6.78
C GLY A 2 -9.31 1.59 -5.27
N ILE A 3 -10.21 2.45 -4.78
CA ILE A 3 -10.19 2.89 -3.36
C ILE A 3 -10.85 1.85 -2.43
N ALA A 4 -11.98 1.28 -2.85
CA ALA A 4 -12.71 0.27 -2.08
C ALA A 4 -12.14 -1.15 -2.28
N TYR A 5 -11.88 -1.50 -3.54
CA TYR A 5 -11.34 -2.79 -3.99
C TYR A 5 -10.07 -2.54 -4.79
N PHE A 6 -9.11 -3.46 -4.70
CA PHE A 6 -7.85 -3.38 -5.44
C PHE A 6 -8.08 -3.57 -6.94
N CYS A 7 -8.65 -4.71 -7.35
CA CYS A 7 -9.09 -4.98 -8.71
C CYS A 7 -10.40 -5.79 -8.72
N ILE A 8 -11.18 -5.65 -9.78
CA ILE A 8 -12.42 -6.35 -10.07
C ILE A 8 -12.18 -6.95 -11.44
N ASP A 9 -12.37 -8.25 -11.54
CA ASP A 9 -12.25 -8.97 -12.80
C ASP A 9 -13.55 -8.89 -13.61
N SER A 10 -13.49 -9.10 -14.92
CA SER A 10 -14.67 -9.17 -15.80
C SER A 10 -15.65 -10.27 -15.38
N ASN A 11 -15.16 -11.27 -14.66
CA ASN A 11 -15.96 -12.35 -14.07
C ASN A 11 -16.63 -11.97 -12.74
N GLY A 12 -16.56 -10.70 -12.32
CA GLY A 12 -17.15 -10.22 -11.08
C GLY A 12 -16.38 -10.63 -9.82
N GLN A 13 -15.11 -11.03 -9.94
CA GLN A 13 -14.27 -11.35 -8.77
C GLN A 13 -13.70 -10.08 -8.16
N PHE A 14 -13.94 -9.87 -6.86
CA PHE A 14 -13.45 -8.69 -6.13
C PHE A 14 -12.19 -9.01 -5.34
N VAL A 15 -11.10 -8.30 -5.62
CA VAL A 15 -9.90 -8.32 -4.77
C VAL A 15 -9.98 -7.17 -3.77
N ALA A 16 -9.96 -7.50 -2.48
CA ALA A 16 -10.02 -6.50 -1.43
C ALA A 16 -8.77 -5.61 -1.44
N ASN A 17 -8.94 -4.31 -1.22
CA ASN A 17 -7.80 -3.43 -0.95
C ASN A 17 -7.33 -3.66 0.49
N SER A 18 -6.22 -4.38 0.64
CA SER A 18 -5.63 -4.74 1.93
C SER A 18 -5.21 -3.53 2.79
N LYS A 19 -5.14 -2.31 2.22
CA LYS A 19 -4.77 -1.08 2.95
C LYS A 19 -3.48 -1.27 3.77
N HIS A 20 -2.47 -1.91 3.17
CA HIS A 20 -1.22 -2.34 3.84
C HIS A 20 -0.56 -1.25 4.70
N PHE A 21 -0.68 0.01 4.29
CA PHE A 21 -0.16 1.16 5.01
C PHE A 21 -0.90 1.45 6.32
N LYS A 22 -2.24 1.35 6.34
CA LYS A 22 -3.07 1.76 7.49
C LYS A 22 -2.77 1.01 8.77
N ARG A 23 -2.39 -0.27 8.66
CA ARG A 23 -2.05 -1.10 9.82
C ARG A 23 -0.83 -0.58 10.57
N ASN A 24 0.13 0.01 9.85
CA ASN A 24 1.40 0.49 10.41
C ASN A 24 1.46 2.01 10.53
N GLU A 25 0.45 2.73 10.06
CA GLU A 25 0.41 4.20 10.00
C GLU A 25 0.57 4.86 11.37
N GLY A 26 -0.12 4.36 12.40
CA GLY A 26 -0.01 4.88 13.77
C GLY A 26 1.41 4.72 14.32
N HIS A 27 2.00 3.53 14.17
CA HIS A 27 3.37 3.26 14.58
C HIS A 27 4.38 4.13 13.81
N LEU A 28 4.20 4.26 12.49
CA LEU A 28 5.04 5.08 11.62
C LEU A 28 4.99 6.57 12.01
N SER A 29 3.81 7.07 12.39
CA SER A 29 3.64 8.45 12.88
C SER A 29 4.38 8.70 14.18
N ILE A 30 4.29 7.76 15.14
CA ILE A 30 5.00 7.84 16.42
C ILE A 30 6.52 7.85 16.20
N GLU A 31 7.04 6.92 15.39
CA GLU A 31 8.46 6.78 15.11
C GLU A 31 9.01 8.00 14.35
N ASN A 32 8.25 8.56 13.41
CA ASN A 32 8.58 9.81 12.73
C ASN A 32 8.63 11.00 13.69
N ARG A 33 7.64 11.14 14.58
CA ARG A 33 7.61 12.21 15.58
C ARG A 33 8.77 12.09 16.58
N SER A 34 9.12 10.86 16.95
CA SER A 34 10.28 10.56 17.80
C SER A 34 11.60 10.93 17.12
N LEU A 35 11.74 10.66 15.81
CA LEU A 35 12.91 11.05 15.03
C LEU A 35 13.05 12.57 14.93
N ALA A 36 11.96 13.28 14.65
CA ALA A 36 11.95 14.73 14.49
C ALA A 36 12.40 15.50 15.75
N ARG A 37 12.13 14.94 16.94
CA ARG A 37 12.55 15.55 18.22
C ARG A 37 14.02 15.29 18.57
N LYS A 38 14.72 14.40 17.86
CA LYS A 38 16.11 14.03 18.18
C LYS A 38 17.09 14.90 17.40
N LYS A 39 18.19 15.29 18.06
CA LYS A 39 19.30 16.02 17.41
C LYS A 39 19.86 15.17 16.25
N LYS A 40 19.81 15.72 15.04
CA LYS A 40 20.35 15.10 13.83
C LYS A 40 21.79 14.63 14.06
N GLU A 41 22.15 13.48 13.50
CA GLU A 41 23.48 12.84 13.61
C GLU A 41 23.91 12.36 15.01
N SER A 42 23.12 12.62 16.06
CA SER A 42 23.39 11.99 17.36
C SER A 42 23.22 10.47 17.30
N ASN A 43 23.92 9.74 18.18
CA ASN A 43 23.79 8.28 18.30
C ASN A 43 22.34 7.82 18.54
N ARG A 44 21.52 8.63 19.22
CA ARG A 44 20.10 8.34 19.44
C ARG A 44 19.26 8.55 18.18
N TRP A 45 19.62 9.55 17.38
CA TRP A 45 18.96 9.83 16.10
C TRP A 45 19.27 8.74 15.07
N THR A 46 20.53 8.31 14.93
CA THR A 46 20.91 7.25 13.97
C THR A 46 20.23 5.91 14.29
N ARG A 47 20.13 5.54 15.57
CA ARG A 47 19.38 4.35 16.03
C ARG A 47 17.88 4.46 15.67
N GLN A 48 17.28 5.63 15.85
CA GLN A 48 15.88 5.87 15.51
C GLN A 48 15.64 5.82 13.99
N ALA A 49 16.52 6.43 13.22
CA ALA A 49 16.45 6.44 11.76
C ALA A 49 16.49 5.01 11.19
N LYS A 50 17.37 4.14 11.75
CA LYS A 50 17.42 2.72 11.38
C LYS A 50 16.11 1.98 11.67
N LYS A 51 15.47 2.23 12.82
CA LYS A 51 14.16 1.65 13.15
C LYS A 51 13.08 2.07 12.15
N LEU A 52 13.01 3.36 11.85
CA LEU A 52 12.07 3.91 10.88
C LEU A 52 12.30 3.33 9.47
N ALA A 53 13.55 3.23 9.04
CA ALA A 53 13.92 2.61 7.77
C ALA A 53 13.49 1.14 7.69
N GLY A 54 13.70 0.37 8.77
CA GLY A 54 13.21 -1.01 8.88
C GLY A 54 11.69 -1.10 8.74
N LEU A 55 10.94 -0.21 9.39
CA LEU A 55 9.48 -0.16 9.28
C LEU A 55 9.02 0.14 7.85
N HIS A 56 9.64 1.13 7.18
CA HIS A 56 9.37 1.42 5.78
C HIS A 56 9.67 0.23 4.87
N TYR A 57 10.78 -0.47 5.12
CA TYR A 57 11.16 -1.67 4.38
C TYR A 57 10.10 -2.78 4.52
N THR A 58 9.63 -3.04 5.74
CA THR A 58 8.57 -4.03 5.98
C THR A 58 7.28 -3.66 5.24
N ILE A 59 6.83 -2.40 5.32
CA ILE A 59 5.62 -1.93 4.62
C ILE A 59 5.78 -2.09 3.10
N ALA A 60 6.94 -1.72 2.56
CA ALA A 60 7.23 -1.86 1.14
C ALA A 60 7.22 -3.33 0.70
N ASN A 61 7.78 -4.23 1.50
CA ASN A 61 7.81 -5.66 1.19
C ASN A 61 6.43 -6.30 1.25
N VAL A 62 5.62 -5.98 2.26
CA VAL A 62 4.22 -6.46 2.34
C VAL A 62 3.42 -6.01 1.12
N ARG A 63 3.60 -4.74 0.69
CA ARG A 63 2.95 -4.23 -0.52
C ARG A 63 3.44 -4.96 -1.78
N LYS A 64 4.76 -5.18 -1.91
CA LYS A 64 5.34 -5.88 -3.07
C LYS A 64 4.87 -7.33 -3.15
N ASP A 65 4.86 -8.04 -2.03
CA ASP A 65 4.40 -9.44 -1.96
C ASP A 65 2.95 -9.57 -2.43
N PHE A 66 2.07 -8.69 -1.95
CA PHE A 66 0.68 -8.64 -2.42
C PHE A 66 0.60 -8.39 -3.94
N LEU A 67 1.32 -7.38 -4.45
CA LEU A 67 1.31 -7.06 -5.88
C LEU A 67 1.81 -8.21 -6.74
N HIS A 68 2.91 -8.88 -6.33
CA HIS A 68 3.46 -10.01 -7.06
C HIS A 68 2.53 -11.22 -7.07
N LYS A 69 1.86 -11.52 -5.95
CA LYS A 69 0.87 -12.60 -5.87
C LYS A 69 -0.31 -12.33 -6.79
N GLU A 70 -0.87 -11.11 -6.73
CA GLU A 70 -2.01 -10.75 -7.58
C GLU A 70 -1.64 -10.67 -9.06
N SER A 71 -0.49 -10.09 -9.41
CA SER A 71 -0.06 -10.03 -10.81
C SER A 71 0.19 -11.42 -11.38
N THR A 72 0.78 -12.32 -10.60
CA THR A 72 1.01 -13.71 -11.01
C THR A 72 -0.31 -14.45 -11.20
N ARG A 73 -1.29 -14.23 -10.31
CA ARG A 73 -2.63 -14.82 -10.44
C ARG A 73 -3.31 -14.35 -11.72
N ILE A 74 -3.33 -13.04 -11.97
CA ILE A 74 -3.93 -12.44 -13.17
C ILE A 74 -3.27 -12.98 -14.44
N ALA A 75 -1.93 -13.00 -14.50
CA ALA A 75 -1.19 -13.46 -15.67
C ALA A 75 -1.39 -14.96 -15.97
N LYS A 76 -1.63 -15.79 -14.94
CA LYS A 76 -1.92 -17.22 -15.14
C LYS A 76 -3.34 -17.50 -15.60
N GLN A 77 -4.29 -16.64 -15.22
CA GLN A 77 -5.72 -16.85 -15.50
C GLN A 77 -6.18 -16.18 -16.81
N ASN A 78 -5.48 -15.13 -17.24
CA ASN A 78 -5.92 -14.29 -18.36
C ASN A 78 -4.84 -14.20 -19.44
N PHE A 79 -5.24 -14.40 -20.69
CA PHE A 79 -4.35 -14.23 -21.85
C PHE A 79 -4.17 -12.76 -22.24
N ILE A 80 -5.19 -11.93 -21.97
CA ILE A 80 -5.20 -10.49 -22.27
C ILE A 80 -5.75 -9.77 -21.04
N VAL A 81 -5.09 -8.66 -20.66
CA VAL A 81 -5.49 -7.82 -19.53
C VAL A 81 -5.76 -6.41 -20.04
N TYR A 82 -7.01 -5.95 -19.87
CA TYR A 82 -7.38 -4.55 -20.09
C TYR A 82 -7.40 -3.84 -18.73
N MET A 83 -6.81 -2.65 -18.67
CA MET A 83 -6.81 -1.82 -17.46
C MET A 83 -7.44 -0.47 -17.75
N GLU A 84 -8.33 -0.04 -16.87
CA GLU A 84 -8.89 1.30 -16.89
C GLU A 84 -7.87 2.32 -16.38
N ASP A 85 -7.69 3.41 -17.12
CA ASP A 85 -6.91 4.56 -16.64
C ASP A 85 -7.76 5.39 -15.66
N LEU A 86 -7.81 4.91 -14.42
CA LEU A 86 -8.57 5.57 -13.36
C LEU A 86 -7.82 6.78 -12.83
N LYS A 87 -8.48 7.94 -12.87
CA LYS A 87 -8.01 9.18 -12.20
C LYS A 87 -8.24 9.10 -10.69
N ILE A 88 -7.47 8.25 -10.01
CA ILE A 88 -7.62 7.90 -8.58
C ILE A 88 -7.65 9.15 -7.67
N LYS A 89 -6.93 10.23 -8.02
CA LYS A 89 -6.91 11.49 -7.26
C LYS A 89 -8.30 12.13 -7.13
N ASN A 90 -9.18 11.91 -8.10
CA ASN A 90 -10.52 12.49 -8.14
C ASN A 90 -11.58 11.53 -7.57
N MET A 91 -11.19 10.31 -7.19
CA MET A 91 -12.11 9.31 -6.67
C MET A 91 -12.25 9.49 -5.15
N SER A 92 -13.50 9.48 -4.67
CA SER A 92 -13.79 9.50 -3.23
C SER A 92 -14.06 8.08 -2.72
N LYS A 93 -13.92 7.87 -1.40
CA LYS A 93 -14.23 6.60 -0.73
C LYS A 93 -15.67 6.12 -0.99
N ASN A 94 -16.58 7.04 -1.30
CA ASN A 94 -18.01 6.77 -1.50
C ASN A 94 -18.41 6.58 -2.97
N ALA A 95 -17.47 6.64 -3.91
CA ALA A 95 -17.72 6.23 -5.28
C ALA A 95 -17.95 4.71 -5.30
N LYS A 96 -19.21 4.29 -5.07
CA LYS A 96 -19.69 2.95 -5.42
C LYS A 96 -19.46 2.82 -6.91
N GLY A 97 -18.41 2.11 -7.32
CA GLY A 97 -18.24 1.80 -8.73
C GLY A 97 -19.50 1.08 -9.19
N THR A 98 -20.15 1.61 -10.22
CA THR A 98 -21.16 0.86 -10.96
C THR A 98 -20.48 -0.35 -11.58
N ALA A 99 -21.07 -1.52 -11.36
CA ALA A 99 -20.69 -2.77 -11.99
C ALA A 99 -21.07 -2.73 -13.48
#